data_AF-Q4TEC8-F1
#
_entry.id   AF-Q4TEC8-F1
#
_cell.length_a   1.000
_cell.length_b   1.000
_cell.length_c   1.000
_cell.angle_alpha   90.00
_cell.angle_beta   90.00
_cell.angle_gamma   90.00
#
_symmetry.space_group_name_H-M   'P 1'
#
loop_
_entity.id
_entity.type
_entity.pdbx_description
1 polymer ?
#
loop_
_entity_poly.entity_id
_entity_poly.type
_entity_poly.pdbx_seq_one_letter_code
_entity_poly.pdbx_strand_id
1 'polypeptide(L)'
;RQAQEACGPLEIDNALSTVRKLEKDIQESKASAEEGRLRRCREKRILTHVCVCAQLDKCSQDLGNSTKAVSSAMAQLLSEATQGNENYTGGVSEDCPPSLQAWQPGDVAQALKTFASASRGVAATTEEPSARNAVLDCAADVLDKSANLIEETKRAVVKPGDAEGQQRLAQVAKAVSQALNRCVNCLPGQRDVDNAIRSVGEASKTLLNESFPSSGRSFQEVQAQLNEVAVCLNQSANEVVQASRGTTLDLAKATSKFGKDFGSFLEAGVDMAGTSPSKEDQGQVVTNLKTISMSSSKLLLAAKALSTDPGSPNLKNQLAAAAR
;
A
#
# COMPACT_ATOMS: atom_id res chain seq x y z
N ARG A 1 -32.70 -14.96 30.92
CA ARG A 1 -32.66 -14.37 29.56
C ARG A 1 -33.01 -12.89 29.66
N GLN A 2 -32.12 -12.08 30.24
CA GLN A 2 -32.29 -10.62 30.42
C GLN A 2 -30.94 -9.88 30.47
N ALA A 3 -29.85 -10.56 30.12
CA ALA A 3 -28.49 -9.99 30.16
C ALA A 3 -27.98 -9.57 28.77
N GLN A 4 -28.76 -9.79 27.70
CA GLN A 4 -28.30 -9.62 26.32
C GLN A 4 -28.87 -8.36 25.65
N GLU A 5 -29.89 -7.72 26.25
CA GLU A 5 -30.54 -6.53 25.69
C GLU A 5 -29.85 -5.22 26.09
N ALA A 6 -28.98 -5.24 27.11
CA ALA A 6 -28.21 -4.06 27.56
C ALA A 6 -26.78 -4.00 27.00
N CYS A 7 -26.30 -5.04 26.30
CA CYS A 7 -24.89 -5.13 25.85
C CYS A 7 -24.58 -4.35 24.56
N GLY A 8 -25.56 -4.17 23.65
CA GLY A 8 -25.31 -3.57 22.33
C GLY A 8 -24.67 -2.17 22.37
N PRO A 9 -25.20 -1.19 23.14
CA PRO A 9 -24.63 0.16 23.21
C PRO A 9 -23.26 0.19 23.91
N LEU A 10 -23.10 -0.61 24.96
CA LEU A 10 -21.88 -0.73 25.76
C LEU A 10 -20.73 -1.36 24.97
N GLU A 11 -21.04 -2.35 24.12
CA GLU A 11 -20.06 -2.95 23.21
C GLU A 11 -19.63 -1.96 22.12
N ILE A 12 -20.51 -1.02 21.70
CA ILE A 12 -20.12 0.06 20.77
C ILE A 12 -19.08 0.95 21.40
N ASP A 13 -19.41 1.44 22.58
CA ASP A 13 -18.60 2.43 23.27
C ASP A 13 -17.27 1.79 23.71
N ASN A 14 -17.26 0.49 24.03
CA ASN A 14 -16.04 -0.26 24.28
C ASN A 14 -15.16 -0.43 23.01
N ALA A 15 -15.75 -0.80 21.87
CA ALA A 15 -15.01 -0.89 20.61
C ALA A 15 -14.45 0.46 20.17
N LEU A 16 -15.24 1.53 20.26
CA LEU A 16 -14.82 2.89 19.95
C LEU A 16 -13.71 3.38 20.89
N SER A 17 -13.82 3.10 22.19
CA SER A 17 -12.75 3.40 23.17
C SER A 17 -11.46 2.63 22.85
N THR A 18 -11.57 1.40 22.38
CA THR A 18 -10.43 0.56 21.98
C THR A 18 -9.76 1.15 20.74
N VAL A 19 -10.52 1.54 19.72
CA VAL A 19 -9.97 2.15 18.49
C VAL A 19 -9.31 3.50 18.79
N ARG A 20 -9.95 4.36 19.60
CA ARG A 20 -9.36 5.65 20.02
C ARG A 20 -8.08 5.47 20.85
N LYS A 21 -8.02 4.42 21.69
CA LYS A 21 -6.78 4.06 22.40
C LYS A 21 -5.69 3.61 21.43
N LEU A 22 -6.02 2.77 20.45
CA LEU A 22 -5.07 2.32 19.42
C LEU A 22 -4.54 3.48 18.58
N GLU A 23 -5.39 4.46 18.25
CA GLU A 23 -5.03 5.69 17.54
C GLU A 23 -4.00 6.48 18.37
N LYS A 24 -4.28 6.72 19.65
CA LYS A 24 -3.36 7.43 20.56
C LYS A 24 -2.02 6.69 20.67
N ASP A 25 -2.04 5.39 20.85
CA ASP A 25 -0.83 4.58 20.91
C ASP A 25 -0.01 4.63 19.60
N ILE A 26 -0.65 4.74 18.42
CA ILE A 26 0.04 4.92 17.12
C ILE A 26 0.68 6.31 17.03
N GLN A 27 -0.01 7.35 17.50
CA GLN A 27 0.54 8.71 17.58
C GLN A 27 1.73 8.78 18.54
N GLU A 28 1.65 8.10 19.70
CA GLU A 28 2.78 7.97 20.62
C GLU A 28 3.95 7.17 20.00
N SER A 29 3.64 6.14 19.21
CA SER A 29 4.63 5.40 18.43
C SER A 29 5.30 6.28 17.38
N LYS A 30 4.57 7.22 16.76
CA LYS A 30 5.09 8.22 15.82
C LYS A 30 6.01 9.24 16.51
N ALA A 31 5.58 9.81 17.64
CA ALA A 31 6.44 10.70 18.43
C ALA A 31 7.75 9.98 18.83
N SER A 32 7.64 8.71 19.25
CA SER A 32 8.79 7.86 19.56
C SER A 32 9.65 7.53 18.32
N ALA A 33 9.04 7.49 17.13
CA ALA A 33 9.71 7.29 15.84
C ALA A 33 10.55 8.52 15.44
N GLU A 34 10.01 9.71 15.67
CA GLU A 34 10.65 11.00 15.37
C GLU A 34 11.82 11.26 16.32
N GLU A 35 11.71 10.84 17.59
CA GLU A 35 12.81 10.86 18.57
C GLU A 35 13.90 9.79 18.31
N GLY A 36 13.75 8.95 17.27
CA GLY A 36 14.70 7.89 16.95
C GLY A 36 14.72 6.72 17.95
N ARG A 37 13.69 6.60 18.80
CA ARG A 37 13.59 5.58 19.86
C ARG A 37 12.95 4.27 19.41
N LEU A 38 12.34 4.21 18.22
CA LEU A 38 11.89 2.95 17.63
C LEU A 38 13.11 2.08 17.25
N ARG A 39 13.51 1.19 18.16
CA ARG A 39 14.63 0.27 17.92
C ARG A 39 14.17 -1.00 17.20
N ARG A 40 14.88 -1.36 16.13
CA ARG A 40 14.84 -2.68 15.51
C ARG A 40 15.35 -3.71 16.54
N CYS A 41 14.53 -4.69 16.91
CA CYS A 41 14.96 -5.77 17.81
C CYS A 41 16.10 -6.56 17.17
N ARG A 42 17.34 -6.33 17.62
CA ARG A 42 18.51 -7.12 17.19
C ARG A 42 19.00 -8.12 18.22
N GLU A 43 18.36 -8.26 19.39
CA GLU A 43 18.74 -9.32 20.31
C GLU A 43 17.63 -9.65 21.32
N LYS A 44 17.49 -10.94 21.62
CA LYS A 44 16.69 -11.44 22.75
C LYS A 44 17.20 -10.81 24.04
N ARG A 45 16.62 -9.69 24.48
CA ARG A 45 16.76 -9.24 25.86
C ARG A 45 15.38 -9.10 26.47
N ILE A 46 15.08 -10.06 27.34
CA ILE A 46 13.94 -10.03 28.26
C ILE A 46 14.15 -8.80 29.15
N LEU A 47 13.43 -7.72 28.88
CA LEU A 47 13.08 -6.70 29.85
C LEU A 47 11.92 -5.89 29.28
N THR A 48 10.81 -5.99 29.98
CA THR A 48 9.58 -5.19 29.95
C THR A 48 9.68 -3.89 29.13
N HIS A 49 9.24 -3.93 27.88
CA HIS A 49 8.23 -3.08 27.24
C HIS A 49 8.34 -3.21 25.71
N VAL A 50 7.29 -3.78 25.11
CA VAL A 50 6.99 -3.87 23.66
C VAL A 50 8.09 -4.55 22.81
N CYS A 51 8.13 -5.87 22.92
CA CYS A 51 8.90 -6.74 22.02
C CYS A 51 8.08 -6.99 20.74
N VAL A 52 8.44 -6.36 19.61
CA VAL A 52 7.87 -6.71 18.29
C VAL A 52 8.87 -7.58 17.54
N CYS A 53 8.84 -8.88 17.86
CA CYS A 53 9.52 -9.90 17.07
C CYS A 53 8.68 -10.24 15.85
N ALA A 54 8.96 -9.64 14.70
CA ALA A 54 8.53 -10.23 13.44
C ALA A 54 9.47 -9.81 12.31
N GLN A 55 9.96 -10.82 11.59
CA GLN A 55 10.60 -10.71 10.29
C GLN A 55 9.81 -9.69 9.43
N LEU A 56 10.50 -8.77 8.74
CA LEU A 56 9.91 -7.72 7.89
C LEU A 56 8.78 -8.26 7.00
N ASP A 57 9.00 -9.43 6.39
CA ASP A 57 8.05 -10.10 5.50
C ASP A 57 6.74 -10.50 6.21
N LYS A 58 6.84 -10.95 7.46
CA LYS A 58 5.68 -11.39 8.23
C LYS A 58 4.83 -10.19 8.67
N CYS A 59 5.45 -9.11 9.15
CA CYS A 59 4.71 -7.89 9.51
C CYS A 59 3.96 -7.27 8.33
N SER A 60 4.60 -7.17 7.16
CA SER A 60 3.97 -6.59 5.97
C SER A 60 2.84 -7.49 5.43
N GLN A 61 3.02 -8.81 5.47
CA GLN A 61 1.99 -9.76 5.08
C GLN A 61 0.82 -9.78 6.09
N ASP A 62 1.12 -9.77 7.39
CA ASP A 62 0.13 -9.68 8.46
C ASP A 62 -0.64 -8.36 8.37
N LEU A 63 0.03 -7.26 7.99
CA LEU A 63 -0.65 -5.98 7.72
C LEU A 63 -1.60 -6.09 6.54
N GLY A 64 -1.16 -6.68 5.42
CA GLY A 64 -2.01 -6.91 4.24
C GLY A 64 -3.23 -7.80 4.54
N ASN A 65 -3.03 -8.87 5.31
CA ASN A 65 -4.10 -9.77 5.74
C ASN A 65 -5.07 -9.06 6.70
N SER A 66 -4.54 -8.32 7.68
CA SER A 66 -5.35 -7.53 8.62
C SER A 66 -6.14 -6.45 7.91
N THR A 67 -5.55 -5.80 6.90
CA THR A 67 -6.23 -4.80 6.06
C THR A 67 -7.45 -5.42 5.35
N LYS A 68 -7.29 -6.62 4.79
CA LYS A 68 -8.40 -7.37 4.16
C LYS A 68 -9.46 -7.78 5.19
N ALA A 69 -9.05 -8.24 6.37
CA ALA A 69 -9.95 -8.59 7.46
C ALA A 69 -10.78 -7.37 7.91
N VAL A 70 -10.14 -6.20 8.11
CA VAL A 70 -10.85 -4.94 8.41
C VAL A 70 -11.81 -4.61 7.28
N SER A 71 -11.37 -4.66 6.02
CA SER A 71 -12.23 -4.34 4.86
C SER A 71 -13.47 -5.25 4.78
N SER A 72 -13.30 -6.55 5.02
CA SER A 72 -14.39 -7.53 5.03
C SER A 72 -15.36 -7.29 6.19
N ALA A 73 -14.83 -7.07 7.40
CA ALA A 73 -15.65 -6.78 8.57
C ALA A 73 -16.47 -5.50 8.35
N MET A 74 -15.87 -4.45 7.78
CA MET A 74 -16.60 -3.21 7.45
C MET A 74 -17.66 -3.41 6.37
N ALA A 75 -17.37 -4.18 5.31
CA ALA A 75 -18.33 -4.44 4.25
C ALA A 75 -19.55 -5.24 4.75
N GLN A 76 -19.30 -6.20 5.64
CA GLN A 76 -20.36 -6.95 6.32
C GLN A 76 -21.20 -6.03 7.20
N LEU A 77 -20.56 -5.15 7.99
CA LEU A 77 -21.28 -4.14 8.80
C LEU A 77 -22.14 -3.20 7.96
N LEU A 78 -21.63 -2.69 6.83
CA LEU A 78 -22.41 -1.86 5.92
C LEU A 78 -23.63 -2.59 5.38
N SER A 79 -23.47 -3.88 5.04
CA SER A 79 -24.56 -4.71 4.54
C SER A 79 -25.62 -4.92 5.63
N GLU A 80 -25.22 -5.17 6.87
CA GLU A 80 -26.13 -5.32 8.01
C GLU A 80 -26.85 -3.99 8.34
N ALA A 81 -26.13 -2.86 8.32
CA ALA A 81 -26.69 -1.54 8.58
C ALA A 81 -27.66 -1.06 7.48
N THR A 82 -27.52 -1.56 6.25
CA THR A 82 -28.41 -1.24 5.11
C THR A 82 -29.58 -2.23 4.98
N GLN A 83 -29.37 -3.53 5.21
CA GLN A 83 -30.40 -4.58 5.10
C GLN A 83 -31.44 -4.55 6.23
N GLY A 84 -31.15 -3.88 7.36
CA GLY A 84 -32.15 -3.61 8.40
C GLY A 84 -33.41 -2.88 7.91
N ASN A 85 -33.42 -2.42 6.65
CA ASN A 85 -34.50 -1.69 6.01
C ASN A 85 -35.52 -2.55 5.22
N GLU A 86 -35.19 -3.77 4.78
CA GLU A 86 -36.07 -4.53 3.85
C GLU A 86 -36.95 -5.61 4.52
N ASN A 87 -36.58 -6.12 5.69
CA ASN A 87 -37.36 -7.18 6.38
C ASN A 87 -38.30 -6.68 7.50
N TYR A 88 -38.42 -5.37 7.71
CA TYR A 88 -39.11 -4.81 8.87
C TYR A 88 -40.19 -3.78 8.49
N THR A 89 -41.05 -4.16 7.55
CA THR A 89 -42.36 -3.51 7.34
C THR A 89 -43.43 -4.27 8.14
N GLY A 90 -43.33 -4.26 9.46
CA GLY A 90 -44.36 -4.88 10.30
C GLY A 90 -44.10 -4.79 11.79
N GLY A 91 -44.74 -3.82 12.45
CA GLY A 91 -44.91 -3.82 13.91
C GLY A 91 -43.79 -3.12 14.68
N VAL A 92 -44.03 -1.85 14.99
CA VAL A 92 -43.30 -1.05 15.97
C VAL A 92 -43.41 -1.72 17.35
N SER A 93 -42.29 -1.91 18.03
CA SER A 93 -42.21 -2.01 19.49
C SER A 93 -41.00 -1.21 19.96
N GLU A 94 -41.22 -0.36 20.96
CA GLU A 94 -40.34 0.71 21.43
C GLU A 94 -39.10 0.26 22.23
N ASP A 95 -38.74 -1.03 22.20
CA ASP A 95 -37.55 -1.54 22.87
C ASP A 95 -36.61 -2.16 21.84
N CYS A 96 -35.57 -1.40 21.47
CA CYS A 96 -34.36 -1.81 20.76
C CYS A 96 -34.55 -2.58 19.44
N PRO A 97 -34.21 -2.00 18.26
CA PRO A 97 -34.35 -2.74 17.00
C PRO A 97 -33.45 -3.99 17.02
N PRO A 98 -33.94 -5.17 16.60
CA PRO A 98 -33.17 -6.42 16.60
C PRO A 98 -31.91 -6.40 15.70
N SER A 99 -31.71 -5.35 14.89
CA SER A 99 -30.46 -5.07 14.18
C SER A 99 -29.28 -4.79 15.12
N LEU A 100 -29.51 -4.43 16.39
CA LEU A 100 -28.46 -4.31 17.42
C LEU A 100 -27.97 -5.67 17.97
N GLN A 101 -28.71 -6.77 17.78
CA GLN A 101 -28.29 -8.10 18.27
C GLN A 101 -27.31 -8.83 17.34
N ALA A 102 -27.23 -8.43 16.08
CA ALA A 102 -26.26 -8.98 15.11
C ALA A 102 -24.94 -8.21 15.09
N TRP A 103 -24.92 -7.01 15.69
CA TRP A 103 -23.80 -6.09 15.62
C TRP A 103 -22.63 -6.55 16.51
N GLN A 104 -21.58 -7.14 15.91
CA GLN A 104 -20.35 -7.54 16.60
C GLN A 104 -19.20 -6.57 16.30
N PRO A 105 -19.10 -5.43 17.02
CA PRO A 105 -17.99 -4.49 16.84
C PRO A 105 -16.66 -5.06 17.33
N GLY A 106 -16.70 -6.16 18.08
CA GLY A 106 -15.54 -6.90 18.54
C GLY A 106 -14.65 -7.35 17.39
N ASP A 107 -15.24 -7.78 16.27
CA ASP A 107 -14.48 -8.24 15.11
C ASP A 107 -13.72 -7.10 14.44
N VAL A 108 -14.37 -5.94 14.30
CA VAL A 108 -13.73 -4.73 13.79
C VAL A 108 -12.64 -4.23 14.72
N ALA A 109 -12.92 -4.11 16.02
CA ALA A 109 -11.92 -3.66 17.00
C ALA A 109 -10.73 -4.62 17.07
N GLN A 110 -10.97 -5.93 16.99
CA GLN A 110 -9.93 -6.96 16.99
C GLN A 110 -9.12 -6.96 15.69
N ALA A 111 -9.76 -6.77 14.53
CA ALA A 111 -9.08 -6.62 13.25
C ALA A 111 -8.22 -5.34 13.24
N LEU A 112 -8.74 -4.22 13.75
CA LEU A 112 -8.01 -2.96 13.89
C LEU A 112 -6.85 -3.06 14.89
N LYS A 113 -7.00 -3.83 15.97
CA LYS A 113 -5.93 -4.12 16.93
C LYS A 113 -4.78 -4.90 16.27
N THR A 114 -5.13 -5.93 15.49
CA THR A 114 -4.16 -6.73 14.75
C THR A 114 -3.46 -5.85 13.70
N PHE A 115 -4.22 -5.06 12.95
CA PHE A 115 -3.70 -4.07 12.00
C PHE A 115 -2.74 -3.08 12.65
N ALA A 116 -3.14 -2.42 13.75
CA ALA A 116 -2.29 -1.45 14.45
C ALA A 116 -0.98 -2.08 14.96
N SER A 117 -1.04 -3.32 15.46
CA SER A 117 0.15 -4.06 15.89
C SER A 117 1.09 -4.38 14.72
N ALA A 118 0.53 -4.79 13.58
CA ALA A 118 1.28 -5.05 12.35
C ALA A 118 1.91 -3.76 11.81
N SER A 119 1.17 -2.64 11.78
CA SER A 119 1.68 -1.33 11.34
C SER A 119 2.85 -0.85 12.19
N ARG A 120 2.78 -1.01 13.53
CA ARG A 120 3.90 -0.71 14.43
C ARG A 120 5.10 -1.61 14.15
N GLY A 121 4.87 -2.89 13.87
CA GLY A 121 5.92 -3.83 13.48
C GLY A 121 6.62 -3.46 12.17
N VAL A 122 5.85 -3.06 11.15
CA VAL A 122 6.40 -2.53 9.90
C VAL A 122 7.18 -1.24 10.16
N ALA A 123 6.63 -0.31 10.94
CA ALA A 123 7.30 0.95 11.27
C ALA A 123 8.62 0.74 12.04
N ALA A 124 8.66 -0.17 13.01
CA ALA A 124 9.85 -0.48 13.81
C ALA A 124 10.97 -1.17 13.02
N THR A 125 10.62 -1.84 11.93
CA THR A 125 11.57 -2.56 11.07
C THR A 125 12.04 -1.72 9.88
N THR A 126 11.30 -0.65 9.57
CA THR A 126 11.60 0.32 8.51
C THR A 126 12.72 1.28 8.92
N GLU A 127 13.83 1.26 8.18
CA GLU A 127 15.00 2.12 8.40
C GLU A 127 14.77 3.56 7.97
N GLU A 128 14.06 3.78 6.86
CA GLU A 128 13.86 5.10 6.30
C GLU A 128 12.82 5.91 7.10
N PRO A 129 13.17 7.07 7.67
CA PRO A 129 12.27 7.85 8.53
C PRO A 129 10.97 8.29 7.84
N SER A 130 11.05 8.70 6.56
CA SER A 130 9.89 9.11 5.77
C SER A 130 8.93 7.94 5.51
N ALA A 131 9.46 6.75 5.22
CA ALA A 131 8.68 5.53 5.05
C ALA A 131 7.97 5.12 6.34
N ARG A 132 8.72 5.15 7.44
CA ARG A 132 8.22 4.82 8.77
C ARG A 132 7.09 5.74 9.18
N ASN A 133 7.27 7.05 8.99
CA ASN A 133 6.23 8.04 9.28
C ASN A 133 5.02 7.86 8.35
N ALA A 134 5.23 7.58 7.06
CA ALA A 134 4.13 7.33 6.13
C ALA A 134 3.26 6.12 6.54
N VAL A 135 3.87 5.02 7.00
CA VAL A 135 3.14 3.84 7.50
C VAL A 135 2.35 4.18 8.77
N LEU A 136 2.95 4.92 9.70
CA LEU A 136 2.27 5.32 10.95
C LEU A 136 1.14 6.33 10.69
N ASP A 137 1.34 7.28 9.78
CA ASP A 137 0.32 8.24 9.36
C ASP A 137 -0.85 7.55 8.66
N CYS A 138 -0.58 6.59 7.77
CA CYS A 138 -1.63 5.79 7.16
C CYS A 138 -2.38 4.94 8.19
N ALA A 139 -1.67 4.35 9.16
CA ALA A 139 -2.29 3.57 10.22
C ALA A 139 -3.20 4.44 11.12
N ALA A 140 -2.75 5.66 11.45
CA ALA A 140 -3.55 6.62 12.19
C ALA A 140 -4.80 7.06 11.40
N ASP A 141 -4.66 7.35 10.09
CA ASP A 141 -5.77 7.72 9.21
C ASP A 141 -6.81 6.57 9.09
N VAL A 142 -6.36 5.31 9.01
CA VAL A 142 -7.25 4.15 9.04
C VAL A 142 -8.01 4.05 10.36
N LEU A 143 -7.33 4.24 11.49
CA LEU A 143 -7.95 4.14 12.81
C LEU A 143 -8.96 5.27 13.06
N ASP A 144 -8.64 6.51 12.70
CA ASP A 144 -9.57 7.65 12.82
C ASP A 144 -10.80 7.45 11.93
N LYS A 145 -10.62 7.09 10.66
CA LYS A 145 -11.75 6.83 9.76
C LYS A 145 -12.59 5.64 10.21
N SER A 146 -11.96 4.62 10.78
CA SER A 146 -12.68 3.46 11.32
C SER A 146 -13.46 3.82 12.59
N ALA A 147 -12.93 4.71 13.45
CA ALA A 147 -13.67 5.23 14.60
C ALA A 147 -14.90 6.05 14.14
N ASN A 148 -14.73 6.91 13.13
CA ASN A 148 -15.83 7.66 12.52
C ASN A 148 -16.87 6.72 11.88
N LEU A 149 -16.42 5.63 11.26
CA LEU A 149 -17.31 4.61 10.69
C LEU A 149 -18.15 3.92 11.75
N ILE A 150 -17.55 3.53 12.87
CA ILE A 150 -18.26 2.91 14.01
C ILE A 150 -19.28 3.89 14.59
N GLU A 151 -18.92 5.18 14.73
CA GLU A 151 -19.84 6.22 15.23
C GLU A 151 -21.02 6.47 14.26
N GLU A 152 -20.76 6.58 12.95
CA GLU A 152 -21.82 6.73 11.95
C GLU A 152 -22.68 5.47 11.86
N THR A 153 -22.10 4.28 12.04
CA THR A 153 -22.87 3.02 12.10
C THR A 153 -23.82 3.04 13.31
N LYS A 154 -23.33 3.47 14.48
CA LYS A 154 -24.16 3.65 15.68
C LYS A 154 -25.33 4.60 15.41
N ARG A 155 -25.08 5.73 14.74
CA ARG A 155 -26.11 6.72 14.38
C ARG A 155 -27.12 6.16 13.37
N ALA A 156 -26.65 5.47 12.34
CA ALA A 156 -27.49 4.86 11.29
C ALA A 156 -28.41 3.77 11.85
N VAL A 157 -27.95 3.02 12.85
CA VAL A 157 -28.74 1.98 13.54
C VAL A 157 -29.82 2.57 14.46
N VAL A 158 -29.56 3.74 15.08
CA VAL A 158 -30.55 4.44 15.92
C VAL A 158 -31.65 5.10 15.09
N LYS A 159 -31.35 5.48 13.84
CA LYS A 159 -32.32 6.04 12.87
C LYS A 159 -32.38 5.21 11.59
N PRO A 160 -32.98 4.00 11.62
CA PRO A 160 -33.16 3.20 10.42
C PRO A 160 -34.09 3.97 9.44
N GLY A 161 -33.60 4.21 8.22
CA GLY A 161 -34.33 4.95 7.18
C GLY A 161 -33.83 6.37 6.88
N ASP A 162 -32.81 6.87 7.58
CA ASP A 162 -32.12 8.11 7.20
C ASP A 162 -31.27 7.89 5.94
N ALA A 163 -31.80 8.28 4.77
CA ALA A 163 -31.10 8.18 3.49
C ALA A 163 -29.76 8.95 3.50
N GLU A 164 -29.70 10.08 4.19
CA GLU A 164 -28.47 10.86 4.34
C GLU A 164 -27.46 10.13 5.25
N GLY A 165 -27.93 9.48 6.32
CA GLY A 165 -27.11 8.67 7.22
C GLY A 165 -26.50 7.45 6.54
N GLN A 166 -27.27 6.76 5.71
CA GLN A 166 -26.77 5.63 4.91
C GLN A 166 -25.75 6.09 3.85
N GLN A 167 -25.99 7.25 3.22
CA GLN A 167 -25.03 7.83 2.29
C GLN A 167 -23.72 8.23 2.99
N ARG A 168 -23.80 8.89 4.16
CA ARG A 168 -22.63 9.23 4.98
C ARG A 168 -21.85 7.98 5.38
N LEU A 169 -22.54 6.94 5.83
CA LEU A 169 -21.93 5.67 6.20
C LEU A 169 -21.14 5.03 5.05
N ALA A 170 -21.75 4.97 3.86
CA ALA A 170 -21.09 4.46 2.66
C ALA A 170 -19.87 5.30 2.24
N GLN A 171 -19.95 6.63 2.38
CA GLN A 171 -18.82 7.53 2.12
C GLN A 171 -17.67 7.29 3.10
N VAL A 172 -17.95 7.17 4.39
CA VAL A 172 -16.93 6.91 5.41
C VAL A 172 -16.29 5.54 5.19
N ALA A 173 -17.06 4.50 4.86
CA ALA A 173 -16.50 3.18 4.55
C ALA A 173 -15.61 3.17 3.29
N LYS A 174 -15.99 3.93 2.26
CA LYS A 174 -15.14 4.15 1.09
C LYS A 174 -13.83 4.85 1.48
N ALA A 175 -13.91 5.84 2.37
CA ALA A 175 -12.74 6.55 2.87
C ALA A 175 -11.82 5.62 3.71
N VAL A 176 -12.39 4.74 4.54
CA VAL A 176 -11.63 3.68 5.25
C VAL A 176 -10.94 2.75 4.26
N SER A 177 -11.65 2.28 3.23
CA SER A 177 -11.08 1.40 2.20
C SER A 177 -9.94 2.07 1.42
N GLN A 178 -10.07 3.37 1.14
CA GLN A 178 -9.01 4.16 0.52
C GLN A 178 -7.79 4.32 1.45
N ALA A 179 -8.01 4.59 2.74
CA ALA A 179 -6.94 4.68 3.74
C ALA A 179 -6.20 3.35 3.93
N LEU A 180 -6.95 2.24 3.96
CA LEU A 180 -6.42 0.88 3.99
C LEU A 180 -5.54 0.58 2.77
N ASN A 181 -6.00 0.95 1.57
CA ASN A 181 -5.22 0.81 0.34
C ASN A 181 -3.94 1.67 0.37
N ARG A 182 -4.02 2.92 0.85
CA ARG A 182 -2.85 3.78 1.06
C ARG A 182 -1.86 3.13 2.03
N CYS A 183 -2.33 2.53 3.12
CA CYS A 183 -1.48 1.85 4.09
C CYS A 183 -0.73 0.66 3.47
N VAL A 184 -1.39 -0.12 2.60
CA VAL A 184 -0.73 -1.20 1.84
C VAL A 184 0.33 -0.64 0.87
N ASN A 185 0.05 0.47 0.19
CA ASN A 185 1.02 1.12 -0.70
C ASN A 185 2.22 1.72 0.04
N CYS A 186 2.06 2.07 1.32
CA CYS A 186 3.15 2.55 2.17
C CYS A 186 4.05 1.44 2.71
N LEU A 187 3.71 0.16 2.48
CA LEU A 187 4.54 -0.96 2.91
C LEU A 187 5.94 -0.90 2.29
N PRO A 188 7.00 -1.24 3.05
CA PRO A 188 8.33 -1.43 2.51
C PRO A 188 8.26 -2.55 1.47
N GLY A 189 8.74 -2.29 0.27
CA GLY A 189 8.55 -3.12 -0.91
C GLY A 189 7.61 -2.51 -1.96
N GLN A 190 6.35 -2.23 -1.60
CA GLN A 190 5.39 -1.54 -2.50
C GLN A 190 5.89 -0.15 -2.86
N ARG A 191 6.36 0.58 -1.85
CA ARG A 191 6.88 1.93 -2.03
C ARG A 191 8.15 1.96 -2.88
N ASP A 192 8.98 0.92 -2.81
CA ASP A 192 10.19 0.82 -3.63
C ASP A 192 9.85 0.57 -5.10
N VAL A 193 8.81 -0.24 -5.37
CA VAL A 193 8.22 -0.40 -6.70
C VAL A 193 7.64 0.92 -7.20
N ASP A 194 6.88 1.65 -6.37
CA ASP A 194 6.31 2.95 -6.71
C ASP A 194 7.39 4.02 -6.98
N ASN A 195 8.45 4.04 -6.18
CA ASN A 195 9.60 4.92 -6.41
C ASN A 195 10.32 4.57 -7.71
N ALA A 196 10.46 3.28 -8.04
CA ALA A 196 11.02 2.86 -9.33
C ALA A 196 10.13 3.32 -10.50
N ILE A 197 8.80 3.15 -10.40
CA ILE A 197 7.85 3.65 -11.41
C ILE A 197 7.99 5.17 -11.58
N ARG A 198 8.05 5.92 -10.49
CA ARG A 198 8.24 7.38 -10.52
C ARG A 198 9.56 7.75 -11.20
N SER A 199 10.65 7.09 -10.81
CA SER A 199 11.98 7.33 -11.39
C SER A 199 11.99 7.06 -12.90
N VAL A 200 11.38 5.96 -13.35
CA VAL A 200 11.23 5.65 -14.79
C VAL A 200 10.36 6.70 -15.48
N GLY A 201 9.27 7.15 -14.86
CA GLY A 201 8.38 8.18 -15.39
C GLY A 201 9.05 9.56 -15.52
N GLU A 202 9.82 9.98 -14.52
CA GLU A 202 10.60 11.22 -14.53
C GLU A 202 11.69 11.18 -15.60
N ALA A 203 12.45 10.08 -15.66
CA ALA A 203 13.47 9.87 -16.66
C ALA A 203 12.84 9.87 -18.08
N SER A 204 11.71 9.19 -18.27
CA SER A 204 10.96 9.20 -19.54
C SER A 204 10.50 10.60 -19.94
N LYS A 205 10.16 11.46 -18.97
CA LYS A 205 9.77 12.86 -19.23
C LYS A 205 10.94 13.67 -19.76
N THR A 206 12.18 13.38 -19.35
CA THR A 206 13.39 14.00 -19.91
C THR A 206 13.51 13.73 -21.42
N LEU A 207 13.16 12.53 -21.89
CA LEU A 207 13.13 12.22 -23.33
C LEU A 207 12.07 13.01 -24.11
N LEU A 208 10.98 13.42 -23.45
CA LEU A 208 9.92 14.22 -24.07
C LEU A 208 10.29 15.70 -24.19
N ASN A 209 11.23 16.18 -23.38
CA ASN A 209 11.73 17.55 -23.44
C ASN A 209 12.72 17.78 -24.60
N GLU A 210 13.07 16.75 -25.37
CA GLU A 210 13.94 16.77 -26.57
C GLU A 210 15.28 17.52 -26.38
N SER A 211 15.77 17.59 -25.14
CA SER A 211 17.05 18.21 -24.80
C SER A 211 18.07 17.11 -24.53
N PHE A 212 19.02 16.95 -25.45
CA PHE A 212 20.04 15.90 -25.42
C PHE A 212 21.44 16.50 -25.28
N PRO A 213 21.90 16.79 -24.06
CA PRO A 213 23.26 17.28 -23.84
C PRO A 213 24.27 16.17 -24.13
N SER A 214 25.34 16.48 -24.88
CA SER A 214 26.45 15.56 -25.12
C SER A 214 27.47 15.64 -23.99
N SER A 215 27.97 14.52 -23.50
CA SER A 215 28.99 14.45 -22.44
C SER A 215 30.42 14.70 -22.95
N GLY A 216 30.59 14.99 -24.25
CA GLY A 216 31.90 15.19 -24.90
C GLY A 216 32.70 13.91 -25.17
N ARG A 217 32.08 12.73 -24.96
CA ARG A 217 32.64 11.41 -25.27
C ARG A 217 32.43 11.08 -26.76
N SER A 218 33.20 10.14 -27.30
CA SER A 218 33.00 9.72 -28.69
C SER A 218 31.75 8.86 -28.84
N PHE A 219 31.14 8.89 -30.03
CA PHE A 219 29.94 8.08 -30.32
C PHE A 219 30.14 6.59 -30.05
N GLN A 220 31.33 6.05 -30.35
CA GLN A 220 31.66 4.64 -30.11
C GLN A 220 31.71 4.29 -28.62
N GLU A 221 32.27 5.17 -27.78
CA GLU A 221 32.32 4.97 -26.33
C GLU A 221 30.91 4.99 -25.73
N VAL A 222 30.08 5.97 -26.13
CA VAL A 222 28.71 6.09 -25.62
C VAL A 222 27.85 4.93 -26.12
N GLN A 223 28.03 4.47 -27.36
CA GLN A 223 27.34 3.30 -27.89
C GLN A 223 27.73 2.00 -27.17
N ALA A 224 29.02 1.82 -26.88
CA ALA A 224 29.50 0.67 -26.11
C ALA A 224 28.91 0.69 -24.69
N GLN A 225 28.95 1.85 -24.03
CA GLN A 225 28.36 2.05 -22.72
C GLN A 225 26.84 1.80 -22.74
N LEU A 226 26.11 2.34 -23.72
CA LEU A 226 24.67 2.13 -23.86
C LEU A 226 24.33 0.64 -24.01
N ASN A 227 25.09 -0.10 -24.82
CA ASN A 227 24.89 -1.53 -24.99
C ASN A 227 25.16 -2.30 -23.69
N GLU A 228 26.22 -1.95 -22.95
CA GLU A 228 26.53 -2.57 -21.65
C GLU A 228 25.39 -2.36 -20.65
N VAL A 229 24.94 -1.11 -20.47
CA VAL A 229 23.84 -0.80 -19.54
C VAL A 229 22.49 -1.35 -20.03
N ALA A 230 22.28 -1.49 -21.34
CA ALA A 230 21.10 -2.16 -21.89
C ALA A 230 21.07 -3.66 -21.55
N VAL A 231 22.23 -4.33 -21.59
CA VAL A 231 22.36 -5.72 -21.15
C VAL A 231 22.10 -5.83 -19.64
N CYS A 232 22.66 -4.93 -18.83
CA CYS A 232 22.36 -4.88 -17.39
C CYS A 232 20.87 -4.65 -17.12
N LEU A 233 20.23 -3.73 -17.85
CA LEU A 233 18.80 -3.45 -17.73
C LEU A 233 17.95 -4.69 -18.05
N ASN A 234 18.28 -5.41 -19.12
CA ASN A 234 17.58 -6.66 -19.48
C ASN A 234 17.81 -7.75 -18.43
N GLN A 235 19.03 -7.90 -17.92
CA GLN A 235 19.31 -8.82 -16.83
C GLN A 235 18.48 -8.48 -15.57
N SER A 236 18.38 -7.21 -15.22
CA SER A 236 17.54 -6.74 -14.11
C SER A 236 16.05 -6.95 -14.38
N ALA A 237 15.58 -6.83 -15.62
CA ALA A 237 14.21 -7.19 -15.99
C ALA A 237 13.92 -8.67 -15.73
N ASN A 238 14.86 -9.55 -16.09
CA ASN A 238 14.76 -10.98 -15.81
C ASN A 238 14.80 -11.27 -14.30
N GLU A 239 15.62 -10.55 -13.54
CA GLU A 239 15.62 -10.64 -12.07
C GLU A 239 14.26 -10.27 -11.48
N VAL A 240 13.57 -9.24 -12.00
CA VAL A 240 12.21 -8.87 -11.59
C VAL A 240 11.23 -10.02 -11.84
N VAL A 241 11.33 -10.71 -12.99
CA VAL A 241 10.50 -11.90 -13.32
C VAL A 241 10.76 -13.06 -12.37
N GLN A 242 12.03 -13.31 -12.01
CA GLN A 242 12.37 -14.40 -11.09
C GLN A 242 11.92 -14.06 -9.66
N ALA A 243 12.18 -12.83 -9.21
CA ALA A 243 11.77 -12.33 -7.91
C ALA A 243 10.24 -12.27 -7.75
N SER A 244 9.52 -12.11 -8.86
CA SER A 244 8.06 -12.22 -8.97
C SER A 244 7.51 -13.58 -8.50
N ARG A 245 8.33 -14.63 -8.48
CA ARG A 245 7.96 -15.96 -7.98
C ARG A 245 8.34 -16.18 -6.51
N GLY A 246 9.16 -15.30 -5.95
CA GLY A 246 9.63 -15.32 -4.57
C GLY A 246 8.79 -14.44 -3.65
N THR A 247 9.44 -13.65 -2.81
CA THR A 247 8.78 -12.75 -1.86
C THR A 247 8.51 -11.37 -2.46
N THR A 248 7.54 -10.64 -1.91
CA THR A 248 7.26 -9.25 -2.30
C THR A 248 8.45 -8.32 -2.06
N LEU A 249 9.30 -8.63 -1.07
CA LEU A 249 10.53 -7.90 -0.79
C LEU A 249 11.60 -8.14 -1.85
N ASP A 250 11.78 -9.39 -2.29
CA ASP A 250 12.72 -9.70 -3.38
C ASP A 250 12.29 -9.02 -4.67
N LEU A 251 10.98 -9.05 -4.96
CA LEU A 251 10.41 -8.34 -6.10
C LEU A 251 10.70 -6.85 -6.00
N ALA A 252 10.51 -6.23 -4.84
CA ALA A 252 10.79 -4.82 -4.63
C ALA A 252 12.27 -4.45 -4.77
N LYS A 253 13.19 -5.28 -4.26
CA LYS A 253 14.63 -5.09 -4.43
C LYS A 253 15.02 -5.18 -5.91
N ALA A 254 14.54 -6.20 -6.61
CA ALA A 254 14.78 -6.37 -8.04
C ALA A 254 14.21 -5.17 -8.84
N THR A 255 13.03 -4.71 -8.47
CA THR A 255 12.35 -3.57 -9.10
C THR A 255 13.11 -2.25 -8.86
N SER A 256 13.62 -2.05 -7.65
CA SER A 256 14.45 -0.89 -7.31
C SER A 256 15.78 -0.90 -8.08
N LYS A 257 16.42 -2.07 -8.20
CA LYS A 257 17.62 -2.26 -9.03
C LYS A 257 17.33 -1.96 -10.50
N PHE A 258 16.24 -2.51 -11.04
CA PHE A 258 15.79 -2.22 -12.40
C PHE A 258 15.55 -0.72 -12.63
N GLY A 259 14.90 -0.01 -11.70
CA GLY A 259 14.69 1.43 -11.82
C GLY A 259 16.00 2.25 -11.87
N LYS A 260 17.02 1.83 -11.11
CA LYS A 260 18.36 2.45 -11.14
C LYS A 260 19.08 2.15 -12.46
N ASP A 261 19.09 0.90 -12.89
CA ASP A 261 19.71 0.49 -14.15
C ASP A 261 19.03 1.18 -15.35
N PHE A 262 17.71 1.37 -15.28
CA PHE A 262 16.96 2.13 -16.26
C PHE A 262 17.39 3.60 -16.29
N GLY A 263 17.61 4.23 -15.13
CA GLY A 263 18.15 5.59 -15.03
C GLY A 263 19.49 5.71 -15.75
N SER A 264 20.44 4.81 -15.44
CA SER A 264 21.75 4.75 -16.09
C SER A 264 21.66 4.49 -17.60
N PHE A 265 20.75 3.60 -18.02
CA PHE A 265 20.47 3.33 -19.42
C PHE A 265 19.93 4.57 -20.14
N LEU A 266 19.03 5.31 -19.50
CA LEU A 266 18.45 6.49 -20.10
C LEU A 266 19.45 7.64 -20.20
N GLU A 267 20.29 7.83 -19.19
CA GLU A 267 21.40 8.80 -19.24
C GLU A 267 22.35 8.50 -20.39
N ALA A 268 22.80 7.25 -20.53
CA ALA A 268 23.64 6.83 -21.66
C ALA A 268 22.92 6.99 -23.01
N GLY A 269 21.61 6.76 -23.04
CA GLY A 269 20.78 6.93 -24.24
C GLY A 269 20.61 8.39 -24.65
N VAL A 270 20.40 9.27 -23.69
CA VAL A 270 20.32 10.73 -23.89
C VAL A 270 21.67 11.27 -24.38
N ASP A 271 22.77 10.79 -23.80
CA ASP A 271 24.13 11.13 -24.25
C ASP A 271 24.39 10.62 -25.68
N MET A 272 23.92 9.41 -26.01
CA MET A 272 24.04 8.86 -27.35
C MET A 272 23.26 9.70 -28.36
N ALA A 273 22.04 10.10 -28.01
CA ALA A 273 21.22 10.99 -28.83
C ALA A 273 21.88 12.38 -28.99
N GLY A 274 22.55 12.89 -27.97
CA GLY A 274 23.29 14.16 -28.02
C GLY A 274 24.58 14.07 -28.84
N THR A 275 25.21 12.89 -28.91
CA THR A 275 26.45 12.64 -29.65
C THR A 275 26.20 12.10 -31.06
N SER A 276 24.94 11.83 -31.42
CA SER A 276 24.56 11.32 -32.74
C SER A 276 25.02 12.26 -33.88
N PRO A 277 25.67 11.73 -34.93
CA PRO A 277 26.19 12.53 -36.03
C PRO A 277 25.09 13.06 -36.96
N SER A 278 23.94 12.38 -37.03
CA SER A 278 22.80 12.77 -37.86
C SER A 278 21.51 12.88 -37.03
N LYS A 279 20.59 13.74 -37.47
CA LYS A 279 19.25 13.85 -36.86
C LYS A 279 18.41 12.59 -37.05
N GLU A 280 18.70 11.81 -38.09
CA GLU A 280 18.02 10.54 -38.36
C GLU A 280 18.44 9.48 -37.33
N ASP A 281 19.76 9.35 -37.07
CA ASP A 281 20.30 8.48 -36.02
C ASP A 281 19.81 8.90 -34.63
N GLN A 282 19.81 10.22 -34.35
CA GLN A 282 19.26 10.76 -33.11
C GLN A 282 17.79 10.37 -32.94
N GLY A 283 16.97 10.55 -33.98
CA GLY A 283 15.56 10.20 -33.97
C GLY A 283 15.33 8.71 -33.72
N GLN A 284 16.16 7.85 -34.31
CA GLN A 284 16.09 6.40 -34.08
C GLN A 284 16.45 6.02 -32.65
N VAL A 285 17.51 6.61 -32.09
CA VAL A 285 17.90 6.39 -30.68
C VAL A 285 16.78 6.82 -29.74
N VAL A 286 16.23 8.01 -29.92
CA VAL A 286 15.13 8.53 -29.11
C VAL A 286 13.88 7.63 -29.22
N THR A 287 13.57 7.15 -30.42
CA THR A 287 12.43 6.22 -30.64
C THR A 287 12.63 4.89 -29.91
N ASN A 288 13.85 4.34 -29.94
CA ASN A 288 14.19 3.13 -29.21
C ASN A 288 14.10 3.35 -27.69
N LEU A 289 14.64 4.47 -27.18
CA LEU A 289 14.56 4.82 -25.76
C LEU A 289 13.11 4.99 -25.30
N LYS A 290 12.26 5.66 -26.09
CA LYS A 290 10.82 5.81 -25.80
C LYS A 290 10.11 4.45 -25.75
N THR A 291 10.43 3.55 -26.68
CA THR A 291 9.87 2.19 -26.71
C THR A 291 10.27 1.40 -25.48
N ILE A 292 11.56 1.39 -25.13
CA ILE A 292 12.09 0.70 -23.95
C ILE A 292 11.51 1.31 -22.66
N SER A 293 11.37 2.63 -22.59
CA SER A 293 10.73 3.33 -21.47
C SER A 293 9.29 2.87 -21.25
N MET A 294 8.53 2.72 -22.34
CA MET A 294 7.14 2.28 -22.28
C MET A 294 7.03 0.80 -21.85
N SER A 295 7.88 -0.08 -22.37
CA SER A 295 7.95 -1.48 -21.94
C SER A 295 8.38 -1.61 -20.47
N SER A 296 9.39 -0.84 -20.06
CA SER A 296 9.87 -0.77 -18.66
C SER A 296 8.77 -0.32 -17.72
N SER A 297 7.99 0.70 -18.09
CA SER A 297 6.84 1.17 -17.30
C SER A 297 5.77 0.09 -17.17
N LYS A 298 5.45 -0.65 -18.25
CA LYS A 298 4.50 -1.77 -18.21
C LYS A 298 4.99 -2.90 -17.31
N LEU A 299 6.27 -3.25 -17.37
CA LEU A 299 6.89 -4.25 -16.51
C LEU A 299 6.75 -3.86 -15.02
N LEU A 300 7.07 -2.62 -14.69
CA LEU A 300 6.97 -2.11 -13.33
C LEU A 300 5.53 -2.06 -12.82
N LEU A 301 4.57 -1.68 -13.67
CA LEU A 301 3.15 -1.71 -13.32
C LEU A 301 2.64 -3.14 -13.09
N ALA A 302 3.09 -4.11 -13.89
CA ALA A 302 2.79 -5.52 -13.68
C ALA A 302 3.42 -6.04 -12.36
N ALA A 303 4.66 -5.63 -12.06
CA ALA A 303 5.33 -5.92 -10.78
C ALA A 303 4.55 -5.34 -9.59
N LYS A 304 4.04 -4.11 -9.72
CA LYS A 304 3.17 -3.49 -8.72
C LYS A 304 1.89 -4.32 -8.49
N ALA A 305 1.16 -4.64 -9.56
CA ALA A 305 -0.06 -5.45 -9.43
C ALA A 305 0.24 -6.80 -8.77
N LEU A 306 1.32 -7.49 -9.17
CA LEU A 306 1.71 -8.76 -8.59
C LEU A 306 2.13 -8.65 -7.12
N SER A 307 2.80 -7.56 -6.73
CA SER A 307 3.19 -7.35 -5.34
C SER A 307 1.97 -7.15 -4.42
N THR A 308 0.85 -6.65 -4.95
CA THR A 308 -0.42 -6.54 -4.22
C THR A 308 -1.24 -7.84 -4.23
N ASP A 309 -1.04 -8.68 -5.24
CA ASP A 309 -1.69 -9.99 -5.38
C ASP A 309 -0.73 -11.07 -5.92
N PRO A 310 0.15 -11.63 -5.07
CA PRO A 310 1.13 -12.63 -5.47
C PRO A 310 0.51 -14.00 -5.80
N GLY A 311 -0.77 -14.19 -5.48
CA GLY A 311 -1.52 -15.41 -5.74
C GLY A 311 -2.02 -15.54 -7.18
N SER A 312 -2.09 -14.44 -7.93
CA SER A 312 -2.65 -14.41 -9.27
C SER A 312 -1.67 -14.92 -10.34
N PRO A 313 -1.89 -16.12 -10.94
CA PRO A 313 -1.02 -16.64 -12.00
C PRO A 313 -1.08 -15.78 -13.28
N ASN A 314 -2.21 -15.13 -13.53
CA ASN A 314 -2.36 -14.21 -14.66
C ASN A 314 -1.40 -13.03 -14.58
N LEU A 315 -1.21 -12.44 -13.39
CA LEU A 315 -0.28 -11.32 -13.18
C LEU A 315 1.17 -11.77 -13.38
N LYS A 316 1.53 -12.99 -12.96
CA LYS A 316 2.86 -13.57 -13.20
C LYS A 316 3.14 -13.74 -14.70
N ASN A 317 2.14 -14.20 -15.46
CA ASN A 317 2.26 -14.34 -16.91
C ASN A 317 2.36 -12.98 -17.61
N GLN A 318 1.56 -11.99 -17.19
CA GLN A 318 1.63 -10.64 -17.73
C GLN A 318 2.99 -9.97 -17.45
N LEU A 319 3.53 -10.15 -16.25
CA LEU A 319 4.84 -9.64 -15.87
C LEU A 319 5.95 -10.30 -16.70
N ALA A 320 5.91 -11.63 -16.85
CA ALA A 320 6.86 -12.36 -17.70
C ALA A 320 6.76 -11.96 -19.18
N ALA A 321 5.55 -11.64 -19.66
CA ALA A 321 5.35 -11.13 -21.01
C ALA A 321 5.86 -9.69 -21.18
N ALA A 322 5.72 -8.84 -20.16
CA ALA A 322 6.21 -7.47 -20.18
C ALA A 322 7.75 -7.36 -20.07
N ALA A 323 8.41 -8.39 -19.55
CA ALA A 323 9.86 -8.48 -19.47
C ALA A 323 10.53 -9.01 -20.75
N ARG A 324 9.75 -9.62 -21.65
CA ARG A 324 10.23 -10.11 -22.96
C ARG A 324 10.14 -9.01 -24.00
#